data_AF-A0A9E3BUZ2-F1
#
_entry.id   AF-A0A9E3BUZ2-F1
#
_cell.length_a   1.000
_cell.length_b   1.000
_cell.length_c   1.000
_cell.angle_alpha   90.00
_cell.angle_beta   90.00
_cell.angle_gamma   90.00
#
_symmetry.space_group_name_H-M   'P 1'
#
loop_
_entity.id
_entity.type
_entity.pdbx_description
1 polymer ?
#
loop_
_entity_poly.entity_id
_entity_poly.type
_entity_poly.pdbx_seq_one_letter_code
_entity_poly.pdbx_strand_id
1 'polypeptide(L)'
;IVRSELVFRAGTPPDARYSFKHALVQQAAYEGLPRSRRQALHATIAKALLPRDPGFADPQLDLMAWHCERGGIIEWAAALYARAGWRSASRGAFAEAHEQLANASRMVAAMPEGEARDRMELAIVPYFISVTRLHRGYANSEAAEAHRRAAELWERLGRPAEYLEVAHARYFFYFNRGELQRAQELALHLWGISQERADPRYRIMGHLLVGYSTMLRGDLMGAEAHLRDALTLIQSRSDDPTVPWRSSDSDAIASWVAWAMAHLTLGRVKCLLGHLDQARAHLSTVIDRAPPVGHEIAQVEFSAIQVRVSSYFTEAAELAPSVERLSKLTRELGVASFDAMATIHRGHVIACLGTPEEGISLMEKGIAAYAATEAVIWSGYHRARLSEAYQRLGRPREARQLLIEAQDCAERTGERWYDAELMRRMGEVDRQEGDVGAAERRFTQALAIAQRQHAKLWELHAATSLARLWHEQRRDAEARAVLAPVYGWFKEGLETGSLRRAKAVLEELKASLPLRPSGRRGPG
;
A
#
# COMPACT_ATOMS: atom_id res chain seq x y z
N ILE A 1 49.33 -19.54 24.64
CA ILE A 1 48.50 -19.28 23.44
C ILE A 1 49.08 -18.18 22.56
N VAL A 2 49.27 -16.94 23.05
CA VAL A 2 49.95 -15.90 22.22
C VAL A 2 51.40 -16.27 21.90
N ARG A 3 52.14 -16.81 22.88
CA ARG A 3 53.50 -17.37 22.67
C ARG A 3 53.55 -18.63 21.80
N SER A 4 52.41 -19.26 21.52
CA SER A 4 52.32 -20.45 20.65
C SER A 4 51.77 -20.11 19.27
N GLU A 5 51.66 -18.82 18.92
CA GLU A 5 51.13 -18.30 17.64
C GLU A 5 49.73 -18.76 17.23
N LEU A 6 48.96 -19.34 18.14
CA LEU A 6 47.59 -19.78 17.85
C LEU A 6 46.58 -18.62 17.92
N VAL A 7 46.93 -17.56 18.65
CA VAL A 7 46.17 -16.31 18.77
C VAL A 7 47.13 -15.13 18.64
N PHE A 8 46.80 -14.19 17.75
CA PHE A 8 47.48 -12.91 17.63
C PHE A 8 46.85 -11.89 18.56
N ARG A 9 47.69 -11.03 19.14
CA ARG A 9 47.27 -9.89 19.96
C ARG A 9 47.71 -8.61 19.28
N ALA A 10 46.75 -7.74 18.98
CA ALA A 10 47.00 -6.37 18.52
C ALA A 10 46.68 -5.39 19.66
N GLY A 11 47.63 -4.53 20.02
CA GLY A 11 47.49 -3.57 21.12
C GLY A 11 47.88 -4.12 22.50
N THR A 12 47.64 -3.31 23.54
CA THR A 12 47.96 -3.59 24.94
C THR A 12 46.69 -3.62 25.79
N PRO A 13 46.53 -4.57 26.73
CA PRO A 13 45.38 -4.58 27.64
C PRO A 13 45.25 -3.25 28.40
N PRO A 14 44.01 -2.77 28.67
CA PRO A 14 42.73 -3.45 28.44
C PRO A 14 42.22 -3.41 26.99
N ASP A 15 42.80 -2.57 26.11
CA ASP A 15 42.30 -2.34 24.74
C ASP A 15 42.85 -3.33 23.68
N ALA A 16 43.44 -4.43 24.13
CA ALA A 16 44.02 -5.43 23.23
C ALA A 16 42.93 -6.20 22.47
N ARG A 17 43.09 -6.27 21.14
CA ARG A 17 42.28 -7.13 20.27
C ARG A 17 42.98 -8.47 20.08
N TYR A 18 42.21 -9.55 20.14
CA TYR A 18 42.71 -10.91 19.96
C TYR A 18 42.04 -11.54 18.74
N SER A 19 42.82 -12.21 17.90
CA SER A 19 42.32 -12.96 16.74
C SER A 19 42.99 -14.32 16.65
N PHE A 20 42.24 -15.37 16.30
CA PHE A 20 42.82 -16.69 16.07
C PHE A 20 43.53 -16.74 14.72
N LYS A 21 44.63 -17.49 14.64
CA LYS A 21 45.39 -17.65 13.38
C LYS A 21 44.58 -18.38 12.31
N HIS A 22 43.73 -19.34 12.70
CA HIS A 22 42.85 -20.08 11.81
C HIS A 22 41.49 -20.37 12.46
N ALA A 23 40.42 -20.37 11.66
CA ALA A 23 39.06 -20.67 12.12
C ALA A 23 38.93 -22.06 12.76
N LEU A 24 39.66 -23.05 12.25
CA LEU A 24 39.67 -24.42 12.82
C LEU A 24 40.29 -24.46 14.22
N VAL A 25 41.30 -23.64 14.50
CA VAL A 25 41.91 -23.53 15.84
C VAL A 25 40.91 -22.90 16.82
N GLN A 26 40.19 -21.86 16.37
CA GLN A 26 39.11 -21.27 17.16
C GLN A 26 38.02 -22.29 17.46
N GLN A 27 37.60 -23.07 16.45
CA GLN A 27 36.57 -24.09 16.60
C GLN A 27 37.00 -25.20 17.56
N ALA A 28 38.21 -25.76 17.42
CA ALA A 28 38.71 -26.80 18.31
C ALA A 28 38.85 -26.30 19.76
N ALA A 29 39.36 -25.07 19.95
CA ALA A 29 39.46 -24.46 21.27
C ALA A 29 38.06 -24.22 21.89
N TYR A 30 37.09 -23.80 21.07
CA TYR A 30 35.71 -23.59 21.50
C TYR A 30 35.00 -24.91 21.84
N GLU A 31 35.14 -25.93 21.01
CA GLU A 31 34.54 -27.25 21.21
C GLU A 31 35.12 -27.98 22.42
N GLY A 32 36.41 -27.76 22.74
CA GLY A 32 37.07 -28.29 23.92
C GLY A 32 36.62 -27.72 25.27
N LEU A 33 35.84 -26.63 25.29
CA LEU A 33 35.28 -26.08 26.52
C LEU A 33 34.06 -26.88 27.01
N PRO A 34 33.91 -27.12 28.33
CA PRO A 34 32.67 -27.68 28.88
C PRO A 34 31.45 -26.83 28.52
N ARG A 35 30.29 -27.46 28.29
CA ARG A 35 29.04 -26.77 27.89
C ARG A 35 28.66 -25.64 28.85
N SER A 36 28.76 -25.87 30.17
CA SER A 36 28.47 -24.87 31.21
C SER A 36 29.44 -23.67 31.14
N ARG A 37 30.72 -23.92 30.87
CA ARG A 37 31.72 -22.86 30.71
C ARG A 37 31.48 -22.04 29.45
N ARG A 38 31.14 -22.68 28.32
CA ARG A 38 30.75 -21.97 27.09
C ARG A 38 29.55 -21.06 27.36
N GLN A 39 28.49 -21.59 27.95
CA GLN A 39 27.29 -20.82 28.26
C GLN A 39 27.60 -19.61 29.15
N ALA A 40 28.37 -19.80 30.22
CA ALA A 40 28.78 -18.70 31.09
C ALA A 40 29.58 -17.61 30.36
N LEU A 41 30.50 -18.00 29.47
CA LEU A 41 31.27 -17.04 28.66
C LEU A 41 30.38 -16.27 27.69
N HIS A 42 29.45 -16.94 27.01
CA HIS A 42 28.49 -16.27 26.13
C HIS A 42 27.61 -15.28 26.88
N ALA A 43 27.12 -15.65 28.07
CA ALA A 43 26.34 -14.75 28.90
C ALA A 43 27.13 -13.50 29.33
N THR A 44 28.42 -13.66 29.67
CA THR A 44 29.30 -12.52 29.98
C THR A 44 29.52 -11.62 28.78
N ILE A 45 29.78 -12.21 27.60
CA ILE A 45 29.96 -11.44 26.36
C ILE A 45 28.67 -10.70 26.00
N ALA A 46 27.52 -11.38 26.05
CA ALA A 46 26.22 -10.76 25.80
C ALA A 46 26.01 -9.54 26.71
N LYS A 47 26.21 -9.67 28.02
CA LYS A 47 26.09 -8.55 28.97
C LYS A 47 27.04 -7.38 28.67
N ALA A 48 28.22 -7.65 28.10
CA ALA A 48 29.17 -6.62 27.72
C ALA A 48 28.82 -5.94 26.38
N LEU A 49 28.20 -6.68 25.46
CA LEU A 49 27.81 -6.18 24.13
C LEU A 49 26.45 -5.48 24.13
N LEU A 50 25.53 -5.89 25.02
CA LEU A 50 24.17 -5.34 25.06
C LEU A 50 24.18 -3.88 25.50
N PRO A 51 23.83 -2.92 24.61
CA PRO A 51 23.55 -1.56 25.03
C PRO A 51 22.22 -1.52 25.80
N ARG A 52 21.93 -0.39 26.47
CA ARG A 52 20.66 -0.20 27.19
C ARG A 52 19.44 -0.34 26.27
N ASP A 53 19.55 0.06 25.01
CA ASP A 53 18.55 -0.16 23.97
C ASP A 53 19.24 -0.28 22.58
N PRO A 54 19.37 -1.50 22.03
CA PRO A 54 19.99 -1.70 20.71
C PRO A 54 19.00 -1.30 19.60
N GLY A 55 19.14 -0.10 19.04
CA GLY A 55 18.27 0.38 17.96
C GLY A 55 18.25 -0.54 16.73
N PHE A 56 17.19 -0.45 15.93
CA PHE A 56 16.98 -1.30 14.73
C PHE A 56 18.11 -1.21 13.68
N ALA A 57 18.89 -0.13 13.69
CA ALA A 57 19.98 0.07 12.74
C ALA A 57 21.30 -0.63 13.14
N ASP A 58 21.41 -1.17 14.35
CA ASP A 58 22.67 -1.73 14.87
C ASP A 58 23.13 -2.93 14.00
N PRO A 59 24.35 -2.88 13.42
CA PRO A 59 24.85 -3.96 12.57
C PRO A 59 25.21 -5.23 13.33
N GLN A 60 25.25 -5.20 14.66
CA GLN A 60 25.67 -6.31 15.50
C GLN A 60 24.49 -7.08 16.13
N LEU A 61 23.24 -6.78 15.76
CA LEU A 61 22.04 -7.41 16.33
C LEU A 61 22.10 -8.95 16.30
N ASP A 62 22.50 -9.55 15.18
CA ASP A 62 22.65 -11.02 15.07
C ASP A 62 23.73 -11.58 15.98
N LEU A 63 24.86 -10.87 16.08
CA LEU A 63 25.96 -11.29 16.93
C LEU A 63 25.54 -11.24 18.41
N MET A 64 24.86 -10.17 18.81
CA MET A 64 24.29 -10.03 20.16
C MET A 64 23.26 -11.13 20.42
N ALA A 65 22.35 -11.39 19.47
CA ALA A 65 21.34 -12.45 19.57
C ALA A 65 21.98 -13.83 19.74
N TRP A 66 23.01 -14.14 18.96
CA TRP A 66 23.76 -15.40 19.04
C TRP A 66 24.43 -15.60 20.40
N HIS A 67 25.06 -14.56 20.95
CA HIS A 67 25.63 -14.61 22.30
C HIS A 67 24.54 -14.76 23.37
N CYS A 68 23.38 -14.11 23.21
CA CYS A 68 22.25 -14.28 24.14
C CYS A 68 21.70 -15.71 24.11
N GLU A 69 21.47 -16.28 22.92
CA GLU A 69 20.99 -17.66 22.74
C GLU A 69 21.96 -18.66 23.41
N ARG A 70 23.25 -18.58 23.05
CA ARG A 70 24.29 -19.48 23.60
C ARG A 70 24.52 -19.26 25.09
N GLY A 71 24.24 -18.06 25.59
CA GLY A 71 24.33 -17.68 27.00
C GLY A 71 23.09 -18.07 27.83
N GLY A 72 21.99 -18.48 27.19
CA GLY A 72 20.71 -18.76 27.86
C GLY A 72 19.91 -17.52 28.25
N ILE A 73 20.21 -16.35 27.67
CA ILE A 73 19.46 -15.10 27.87
C ILE A 73 18.34 -15.05 26.81
N ILE A 74 17.38 -15.97 26.93
CA ILE A 74 16.43 -16.31 25.86
C ILE A 74 15.55 -15.13 25.41
N GLU A 75 15.06 -14.33 26.36
CA GLU A 75 14.21 -13.17 26.07
C GLU A 75 14.92 -12.13 25.19
N TRP A 76 16.18 -11.81 25.52
CA TRP A 76 17.00 -10.91 24.70
C TRP A 76 17.33 -11.53 23.34
N ALA A 77 17.61 -12.83 23.29
CA ALA A 77 17.84 -13.51 22.02
C ALA A 77 16.62 -13.39 21.10
N ALA A 78 15.40 -13.59 21.61
CA ALA A 78 14.16 -13.43 20.85
C ALA A 78 14.01 -12.01 20.28
N ALA A 79 14.16 -10.99 21.13
CA ALA A 79 14.01 -9.59 20.73
C ALA A 79 15.07 -9.18 19.69
N LEU A 80 16.32 -9.57 19.87
CA LEU A 80 17.42 -9.20 18.98
C LEU A 80 17.34 -9.90 17.62
N TYR A 81 16.98 -11.19 17.59
CA TYR A 81 16.74 -11.89 16.34
C TYR A 81 15.59 -11.26 15.55
N ALA A 82 14.53 -10.81 16.22
CA ALA A 82 13.44 -10.11 15.56
C ALA A 82 13.88 -8.76 14.96
N ARG A 83 14.65 -7.96 15.72
CA ARG A 83 15.22 -6.69 15.22
C ARG A 83 16.20 -6.92 14.06
N ALA A 84 17.05 -7.95 14.16
CA ALA A 84 17.97 -8.33 13.09
C ALA A 84 17.22 -8.73 11.82
N GLY A 85 16.16 -9.54 11.97
CA GLY A 85 15.26 -9.92 10.90
C GLY A 85 14.64 -8.73 10.19
N TRP A 86 14.10 -7.77 10.97
CA TRP A 86 13.56 -6.53 10.41
C TRP A 86 14.63 -5.74 9.65
N ARG A 87 15.82 -5.57 10.23
CA ARG A 87 16.93 -4.84 9.60
C ARG A 87 17.37 -5.48 8.27
N SER A 88 17.46 -6.80 8.21
CA SER A 88 17.76 -7.53 6.98
C SER A 88 16.67 -7.29 5.92
N ALA A 89 15.40 -7.35 6.33
CA ALA A 89 14.27 -7.09 5.45
C ALA A 89 14.30 -5.67 4.87
N SER A 90 14.58 -4.65 5.68
CA SER A 90 14.69 -3.25 5.23
C SER A 90 15.76 -3.03 4.16
N ARG A 91 16.71 -3.97 4.02
CA ARG A 91 17.77 -3.98 3.00
C ARG A 91 17.50 -4.94 1.84
N GLY A 92 16.29 -5.51 1.76
CA GLY A 92 15.89 -6.48 0.73
C GLY A 92 16.41 -7.90 0.97
N ALA A 93 17.09 -8.18 2.10
CA ALA A 93 17.60 -9.51 2.43
C ALA A 93 16.50 -10.39 3.07
N PHE A 94 15.43 -10.66 2.31
CA PHE A 94 14.23 -11.33 2.82
C PHE A 94 14.45 -12.78 3.28
N ALA A 95 15.35 -13.52 2.64
CA ALA A 95 15.67 -14.90 3.05
C ALA A 95 16.39 -14.92 4.41
N GLU A 96 17.40 -14.08 4.58
CA GLU A 96 18.11 -13.89 5.85
C GLU A 96 17.15 -13.40 6.95
N ALA A 97 16.31 -12.42 6.61
CA ALA A 97 15.28 -11.91 7.52
C ALA A 97 14.33 -13.01 8.02
N HIS A 98 13.90 -13.90 7.13
CA HIS A 98 13.02 -15.01 7.46
C HIS A 98 13.71 -16.01 8.41
N GLU A 99 14.98 -16.34 8.18
CA GLU A 99 15.76 -17.21 9.08
C GLU A 99 15.94 -16.58 10.47
N GLN A 100 16.23 -15.28 10.52
CA GLN A 100 16.36 -14.53 11.77
C GLN A 100 15.04 -14.50 12.56
N LEU A 101 13.91 -14.28 11.89
CA LEU A 101 12.60 -14.30 12.53
C LEU A 101 12.17 -15.72 12.97
N ALA A 102 12.61 -16.75 12.25
CA ALA A 102 12.45 -18.13 12.69
C ALA A 102 13.29 -18.43 13.94
N ASN A 103 14.50 -17.88 14.05
CA ASN A 103 15.29 -17.95 15.29
C ASN A 103 14.57 -17.25 16.45
N ALA A 104 14.01 -16.05 16.21
CA ALA A 104 13.23 -15.33 17.22
C ALA A 104 12.04 -16.18 17.73
N SER A 105 11.29 -16.78 16.80
CA SER A 105 10.16 -17.65 17.14
C SER A 105 10.57 -18.89 17.95
N ARG A 106 11.73 -19.49 17.64
CA ARG A 106 12.29 -20.59 18.42
C ARG A 106 12.65 -20.15 19.85
N MET A 107 13.22 -18.96 20.00
CA MET A 107 13.54 -18.42 21.32
C MET A 107 12.27 -18.18 22.14
N VAL A 108 11.22 -17.61 21.53
CA VAL A 108 9.91 -17.46 22.19
C VAL A 108 9.34 -18.81 22.61
N ALA A 109 9.42 -19.84 21.77
CA ALA A 109 8.96 -21.19 22.12
C ALA A 109 9.75 -21.82 23.30
N ALA A 110 11.00 -21.40 23.51
CA ALA A 110 11.85 -21.85 24.61
C ALA A 110 11.64 -21.06 25.91
N MET A 111 10.87 -19.96 25.89
CA MET A 111 10.50 -19.22 27.10
C MET A 111 9.50 -20.02 27.93
N PRO A 112 9.49 -19.88 29.27
CA PRO A 112 8.43 -20.43 30.11
C PRO A 112 7.05 -19.96 29.67
N GLU A 113 6.05 -20.84 29.75
CA GLU A 113 4.66 -20.45 29.48
C GLU A 113 4.18 -19.37 30.46
N GLY A 114 3.49 -18.36 29.92
CA GLY A 114 2.97 -17.25 30.69
C GLY A 114 2.91 -15.96 29.89
N GLU A 115 2.45 -14.89 30.55
CA GLU A 115 2.19 -13.60 29.93
C GLU A 115 3.43 -12.99 29.24
N ALA A 116 4.62 -13.17 29.81
CA ALA A 116 5.87 -12.66 29.23
C ALA A 116 6.18 -13.30 27.86
N ARG A 117 5.96 -14.61 27.72
CA ARG A 117 6.10 -15.32 26.44
C ARG A 117 5.07 -14.84 25.43
N ASP A 118 3.82 -14.69 25.86
CA ASP A 118 2.73 -14.24 25.00
C ASP A 118 2.96 -12.81 24.48
N ARG A 119 3.41 -11.90 25.34
CA ARG A 119 3.77 -10.52 24.97
C ARG A 119 4.96 -10.48 24.01
N MET A 120 5.97 -11.33 24.22
CA MET A 120 7.12 -11.42 23.31
C MET A 120 6.69 -11.98 21.95
N GLU A 121 5.88 -13.04 21.92
CA GLU A 121 5.32 -13.60 20.68
C GLU A 121 4.54 -12.52 19.92
N LEU A 122 3.68 -11.77 20.61
CA LEU A 122 2.88 -10.70 20.00
C LEU A 122 3.73 -9.54 19.48
N ALA A 123 4.89 -9.27 20.10
CA ALA A 123 5.82 -8.24 19.64
C ALA A 123 6.58 -8.63 18.37
N ILE A 124 6.88 -9.92 18.17
CA ILE A 124 7.69 -10.38 17.03
C ILE A 124 6.85 -10.79 15.81
N VAL A 125 5.62 -11.28 16.02
CA VAL A 125 4.78 -11.82 14.95
C VAL A 125 4.48 -10.81 13.84
N PRO A 126 4.26 -9.51 14.08
CA PRO A 126 4.08 -8.53 13.00
C PRO A 126 5.25 -8.44 12.02
N TYR A 127 6.50 -8.60 12.51
CA TYR A 127 7.68 -8.65 11.66
C TYR A 127 7.69 -9.92 10.81
N PHE A 128 7.38 -11.06 11.42
CA PHE A 128 7.27 -12.33 10.73
C PHE A 128 6.22 -12.29 9.60
N ILE A 129 5.02 -11.80 9.90
CA ILE A 129 3.96 -11.59 8.92
C ILE A 129 4.44 -10.69 7.77
N SER A 130 5.07 -9.57 8.10
CA SER A 130 5.52 -8.59 7.11
C SER A 130 6.59 -9.17 6.18
N VAL A 131 7.61 -9.82 6.73
CA VAL A 131 8.69 -10.42 5.94
C VAL A 131 8.19 -11.60 5.11
N THR A 132 7.36 -12.47 5.69
CA THR A 132 6.78 -13.61 4.97
C THR A 132 5.91 -13.13 3.81
N ARG A 133 5.12 -12.07 4.00
CA ARG A 133 4.34 -11.43 2.94
C ARG A 133 5.21 -10.92 1.80
N LEU A 134 6.30 -10.22 2.12
CA LEU A 134 7.20 -9.64 1.11
C LEU A 134 8.02 -10.70 0.37
N HIS A 135 8.37 -11.80 1.06
CA HIS A 135 9.17 -12.89 0.52
C HIS A 135 8.35 -13.91 -0.28
N ARG A 136 7.17 -14.29 0.22
CA ARG A 136 6.36 -15.42 -0.26
C ARG A 136 4.97 -15.04 -0.78
N GLY A 137 4.63 -13.75 -0.83
CA GLY A 137 3.31 -13.28 -1.29
C GLY A 137 2.27 -13.17 -0.17
N TYR A 138 1.08 -12.65 -0.50
CA TYR A 138 0.09 -12.19 0.48
C TYR A 138 -0.74 -13.29 1.15
N ALA A 139 -0.86 -14.47 0.54
CA ALA A 139 -1.89 -15.44 0.91
C ALA A 139 -1.37 -16.83 1.29
N ASN A 140 -0.09 -16.92 1.68
CA ASN A 140 0.52 -18.15 2.17
C ASN A 140 -0.10 -18.63 3.51
N SER A 141 -0.16 -19.95 3.70
CA SER A 141 -0.77 -20.60 4.87
C SER A 141 -0.07 -20.26 6.20
N GLU A 142 1.24 -20.02 6.13
CA GLU A 142 2.08 -19.64 7.27
C GLU A 142 1.70 -18.25 7.83
N ALA A 143 1.41 -17.29 6.96
CA ALA A 143 0.91 -15.97 7.34
C ALA A 143 -0.52 -16.06 7.91
N ALA A 144 -1.39 -16.89 7.33
CA ALA A 144 -2.75 -17.08 7.84
C ALA A 144 -2.75 -17.60 9.29
N GLU A 145 -1.88 -18.58 9.57
CA GLU A 145 -1.69 -19.14 10.90
C GLU A 145 -1.07 -18.12 11.87
N ALA A 146 -0.06 -17.37 11.43
CA ALA A 146 0.54 -16.30 12.23
C ALA A 146 -0.49 -15.20 12.59
N HIS A 147 -1.35 -14.79 11.64
CA HIS A 147 -2.44 -13.84 11.91
C HIS A 147 -3.47 -14.39 12.90
N ARG A 148 -3.85 -15.67 12.78
CA ARG A 148 -4.77 -16.33 13.71
C ARG A 148 -4.18 -16.35 15.12
N ARG A 149 -2.94 -16.83 15.25
CA ARG A 149 -2.22 -16.91 16.52
C ARG A 149 -2.04 -15.54 17.17
N ALA A 150 -1.62 -14.53 16.42
CA ALA A 150 -1.47 -13.18 16.94
C ALA A 150 -2.79 -12.61 17.47
N ALA A 151 -3.91 -12.85 16.78
CA ALA A 151 -5.21 -12.42 17.25
C ALA A 151 -5.64 -13.13 18.54
N GLU A 152 -5.41 -14.45 18.65
CA GLU A 152 -5.70 -15.20 19.88
C GLU A 152 -4.90 -14.69 21.08
N LEU A 153 -3.61 -14.38 20.87
CA LEU A 153 -2.75 -13.80 21.89
C LEU A 153 -3.20 -12.40 22.29
N TRP A 154 -3.52 -11.55 21.31
CA TRP A 154 -4.00 -10.19 21.55
C TRP A 154 -5.30 -10.20 22.37
N GLU A 155 -6.24 -11.09 22.04
CA GLU A 155 -7.47 -11.32 22.82
C GLU A 155 -7.17 -11.81 24.23
N ARG A 156 -6.32 -12.84 24.37
CA ARG A 156 -5.94 -13.42 25.67
C ARG A 156 -5.27 -12.41 26.61
N LEU A 157 -4.48 -11.48 26.07
CA LEU A 157 -3.84 -10.41 26.82
C LEU A 157 -4.78 -9.23 27.15
N GLY A 158 -6.07 -9.33 26.83
CA GLY A 158 -7.06 -8.29 27.12
C GLY A 158 -7.09 -7.14 26.12
N ARG A 159 -6.61 -7.39 24.89
CA ARG A 159 -6.53 -6.42 23.79
C ARG A 159 -5.70 -5.18 24.19
N PRO A 160 -4.42 -5.34 24.54
CA PRO A 160 -3.53 -4.21 24.78
C PRO A 160 -3.43 -3.33 23.53
N ALA A 161 -3.51 -2.00 23.70
CA ALA A 161 -3.61 -1.08 22.57
C ALA A 161 -2.26 -0.86 21.88
N GLU A 162 -1.15 -1.10 22.58
CA GLU A 162 0.21 -1.11 22.05
C GLU A 162 0.44 -2.20 20.99
N TYR A 163 -0.47 -3.19 20.88
CA TYR A 163 -0.43 -4.25 19.86
C TYR A 163 -1.56 -4.12 18.82
N LEU A 164 -2.15 -2.93 18.65
CA LEU A 164 -3.18 -2.69 17.64
C LEU A 164 -2.74 -2.99 16.20
N GLU A 165 -1.42 -2.94 15.94
CA GLU A 165 -0.81 -3.34 14.67
C GLU A 165 -1.15 -4.78 14.26
N VAL A 166 -1.44 -5.66 15.22
CA VAL A 166 -1.89 -7.04 14.94
C VAL A 166 -3.24 -7.05 14.24
N ALA A 167 -4.18 -6.22 14.71
CA ALA A 167 -5.50 -6.11 14.13
C ALA A 167 -5.44 -5.40 12.76
N HIS A 168 -4.60 -4.37 12.65
CA HIS A 168 -4.30 -3.68 11.39
C HIS A 168 -3.73 -4.63 10.33
N ALA A 169 -2.68 -5.39 10.67
CA ALA A 169 -2.07 -6.36 9.76
C ALA A 169 -3.08 -7.43 9.33
N ARG A 170 -3.93 -7.92 10.25
CA ARG A 170 -4.98 -8.89 9.94
C ARG A 170 -6.08 -8.33 9.04
N TYR A 171 -6.44 -7.05 9.20
CA TYR A 171 -7.33 -6.38 8.26
C TYR A 171 -6.75 -6.39 6.84
N PHE A 172 -5.48 -5.99 6.70
CA PHE A 172 -4.82 -5.96 5.39
C PHE A 172 -4.60 -7.36 4.80
N PHE A 173 -4.49 -8.39 5.62
CA PHE A 173 -4.50 -9.78 5.15
C PHE A 173 -5.83 -10.16 4.47
N TYR A 174 -6.97 -9.93 5.13
CA TYR A 174 -8.29 -10.19 4.52
C TYR A 174 -8.52 -9.32 3.29
N PHE A 175 -8.16 -8.03 3.38
CA PHE A 175 -8.27 -7.08 2.30
C PHE A 175 -7.49 -7.51 1.05
N ASN A 176 -6.21 -7.88 1.18
CA ASN A 176 -5.39 -8.27 0.04
C ASN A 176 -5.93 -9.52 -0.66
N ARG A 177 -6.59 -10.42 0.09
CA ARG A 177 -7.25 -11.64 -0.42
C ARG A 177 -8.62 -11.37 -1.05
N GLY A 178 -9.10 -10.12 -1.02
CA GLY A 178 -10.43 -9.75 -1.49
C GLY A 178 -11.56 -10.19 -0.56
N GLU A 179 -11.25 -10.60 0.67
CA GLU A 179 -12.21 -10.98 1.72
C GLU A 179 -12.77 -9.72 2.41
N LEU A 180 -13.31 -8.77 1.64
CA LEU A 180 -13.67 -7.43 2.15
C LEU A 180 -14.71 -7.43 3.25
N GLN A 181 -15.64 -8.39 3.21
CA GLN A 181 -16.64 -8.55 4.27
C GLN A 181 -15.98 -8.81 5.63
N ARG A 182 -14.99 -9.72 5.69
CA ARG A 182 -14.25 -10.03 6.92
C ARG A 182 -13.38 -8.86 7.38
N ALA A 183 -12.78 -8.15 6.42
CA ALA A 183 -12.03 -6.93 6.71
C ALA A 183 -12.94 -5.87 7.35
N GLN A 184 -14.14 -5.67 6.80
CA GLN A 184 -15.13 -4.73 7.32
C GLN A 184 -15.65 -5.13 8.71
N GLU A 185 -15.93 -6.41 8.94
CA GLU A 185 -16.33 -6.92 10.26
C GLU A 185 -15.27 -6.62 11.32
N LEU A 186 -13.99 -6.83 11.00
CA LEU A 186 -12.89 -6.49 11.90
C LEU A 186 -12.79 -4.97 12.14
N ALA A 187 -12.94 -4.15 11.10
CA ALA A 187 -12.94 -2.70 11.22
C ALA A 187 -14.08 -2.19 12.14
N LEU A 188 -15.29 -2.73 11.96
CA LEU A 188 -16.45 -2.38 12.78
C LEU A 188 -16.31 -2.89 14.22
N HIS A 189 -15.72 -4.07 14.43
CA HIS A 189 -15.42 -4.58 15.76
C HIS A 189 -14.43 -3.66 16.51
N LEU A 190 -13.35 -3.23 15.85
CA LEU A 190 -12.40 -2.27 16.43
C LEU A 190 -13.04 -0.90 16.69
N TRP A 191 -13.93 -0.46 15.80
CA TRP A 191 -14.72 0.75 16.01
C TRP A 191 -15.61 0.62 17.25
N GLY A 192 -16.30 -0.51 17.44
CA GLY A 192 -17.08 -0.80 18.64
C GLY A 192 -16.24 -0.69 19.92
N ILE A 193 -15.06 -1.32 19.94
CA ILE A 193 -14.12 -1.24 21.09
C ILE A 193 -13.71 0.22 21.35
N SER A 194 -13.53 1.03 20.30
CA SER A 194 -13.14 2.44 20.43
C SER A 194 -14.23 3.34 21.07
N GLN A 195 -15.48 2.88 21.07
CA GLN A 195 -16.60 3.56 21.75
C GLN A 195 -16.60 3.24 23.26
N GLU A 196 -16.16 2.03 23.63
CA GLU A 196 -16.11 1.59 25.04
C GLU A 196 -14.84 2.07 25.75
N ARG A 197 -13.73 2.23 25.01
CA ARG A 197 -12.42 2.62 25.56
C ARG A 197 -12.08 4.07 25.26
N ALA A 198 -11.53 4.77 26.26
CA ALA A 198 -11.05 6.14 26.09
C ALA A 198 -9.65 6.26 25.43
N ASP A 199 -9.04 5.15 24.98
CA ASP A 199 -7.72 5.17 24.35
C ASP A 199 -7.83 5.65 22.89
N PRO A 200 -7.17 6.77 22.53
CA PRO A 200 -7.28 7.36 21.20
C PRO A 200 -6.67 6.49 20.09
N ARG A 201 -5.77 5.54 20.40
CA ARG A 201 -5.20 4.62 19.40
C ARG A 201 -6.29 3.75 18.77
N TYR A 202 -7.25 3.29 19.57
CA TYR A 202 -8.42 2.55 19.07
C TYR A 202 -9.30 3.39 18.16
N ARG A 203 -9.53 4.66 18.51
CA ARG A 203 -10.34 5.57 17.70
C ARG A 203 -9.68 5.86 16.37
N ILE A 204 -8.38 6.18 16.37
CA ILE A 204 -7.60 6.39 15.15
C ILE A 204 -7.69 5.15 14.25
N MET A 205 -7.36 3.97 14.79
CA MET A 205 -7.38 2.73 14.02
C MET A 205 -8.79 2.40 13.49
N GLY A 206 -9.82 2.57 14.33
CA GLY A 206 -11.21 2.35 13.94
C GLY A 206 -11.64 3.27 12.79
N HIS A 207 -11.38 4.58 12.89
CA HIS A 207 -11.65 5.53 11.82
C HIS A 207 -10.89 5.18 10.54
N LEU A 208 -9.60 4.81 10.61
CA LEU A 208 -8.82 4.45 9.44
C LEU A 208 -9.39 3.25 8.71
N LEU A 209 -9.64 2.16 9.43
CA LEU A 209 -10.09 0.90 8.82
C LEU A 209 -11.54 0.97 8.32
N VAL A 210 -12.42 1.64 9.06
CA VAL A 210 -13.79 1.88 8.60
C VAL A 210 -13.77 2.80 7.39
N GLY A 211 -13.04 3.91 7.44
CA GLY A 211 -12.92 4.84 6.31
C GLY A 211 -12.40 4.15 5.04
N TYR A 212 -11.40 3.28 5.17
CA TYR A 212 -10.87 2.48 4.06
C TYR A 212 -11.90 1.49 3.51
N SER A 213 -12.60 0.76 4.40
CA SER A 213 -13.65 -0.21 4.00
C SER A 213 -14.80 0.47 3.27
N THR A 214 -15.27 1.59 3.80
CA THR A 214 -16.39 2.37 3.27
C THR A 214 -16.06 2.95 1.90
N MET A 215 -14.81 3.42 1.70
CA MET A 215 -14.32 3.85 0.40
C MET A 215 -14.38 2.71 -0.63
N LEU A 216 -13.92 1.50 -0.29
CA LEU A 216 -13.94 0.36 -1.23
C LEU A 216 -15.35 -0.01 -1.68
N ARG A 217 -16.35 0.17 -0.81
CA ARG A 217 -17.78 -0.05 -1.09
C ARG A 217 -18.43 1.12 -1.84
N GLY A 218 -17.68 2.16 -2.18
CA GLY A 218 -18.15 3.29 -2.98
C GLY A 218 -18.89 4.37 -2.20
N ASP A 219 -18.95 4.29 -0.87
CA ASP A 219 -19.43 5.39 -0.03
C ASP A 219 -18.27 6.35 0.26
N LEU A 220 -18.10 7.32 -0.64
CA LEU A 220 -17.00 8.27 -0.59
C LEU A 220 -17.18 9.32 0.52
N MET A 221 -18.42 9.70 0.81
CA MET A 221 -18.73 10.72 1.82
C MET A 221 -18.50 10.17 3.23
N GLY A 222 -18.98 8.95 3.52
CA GLY A 222 -18.70 8.28 4.78
C GLY A 222 -17.20 8.04 4.98
N ALA A 223 -16.50 7.65 3.92
CA ALA A 223 -15.04 7.50 3.97
C ALA A 223 -14.32 8.81 4.28
N GLU A 224 -14.71 9.93 3.66
CA GLU A 224 -14.11 11.24 3.94
C GLU A 224 -14.26 11.60 5.42
N ALA A 225 -15.46 11.45 5.98
CA ALA A 225 -15.73 11.79 7.38
C ALA A 225 -14.79 11.03 8.33
N HIS A 226 -14.74 9.70 8.21
CA HIS A 226 -13.87 8.89 9.06
C HIS A 226 -12.38 9.23 8.91
N LEU A 227 -11.89 9.42 7.67
CA LEU A 227 -10.48 9.70 7.43
C LEU A 227 -10.06 11.09 7.92
N ARG A 228 -10.96 12.07 7.87
CA ARG A 228 -10.73 13.40 8.46
C ARG A 228 -10.64 13.32 9.98
N ASP A 229 -11.55 12.61 10.62
CA ASP A 229 -11.52 12.42 12.08
C ASP A 229 -10.24 11.69 12.52
N ALA A 230 -9.80 10.67 11.78
CA ALA A 230 -8.53 10.01 12.03
C ALA A 230 -7.34 10.99 11.98
N LEU A 231 -7.28 11.84 10.95
CA LEU A 231 -6.21 12.84 10.81
C LEU A 231 -6.26 13.88 11.93
N THR A 232 -7.44 14.37 12.30
CA THR A 232 -7.60 15.32 13.42
C THR A 232 -7.12 14.70 14.73
N LEU A 233 -7.47 13.43 15.00
CA LEU A 233 -7.00 12.72 16.19
C LEU A 233 -5.48 12.53 16.18
N ILE A 234 -4.90 12.13 15.04
CA ILE A 234 -3.44 11.99 14.89
C ILE A 234 -2.74 13.33 15.15
N GLN A 235 -3.23 14.42 14.56
CA GLN A 235 -2.67 15.76 14.72
C GLN A 235 -2.77 16.26 16.17
N SER A 236 -3.90 16.02 16.84
CA SER A 236 -4.11 16.44 18.24
C SER A 236 -3.15 15.79 19.25
N ARG A 237 -2.50 14.68 18.86
CA ARG A 237 -1.55 13.94 19.69
C ARG A 237 -0.10 14.33 19.41
N SER A 238 0.12 15.24 18.48
CA SER A 238 1.43 15.71 18.10
C SER A 238 1.66 17.12 18.64
N ASP A 239 2.75 17.32 19.39
CA ASP A 239 3.18 18.67 19.83
C ASP A 239 3.58 19.58 18.64
N ASP A 240 3.76 18.98 17.45
CA ASP A 240 3.97 19.67 16.18
C ASP A 240 3.02 19.09 15.11
N PRO A 241 2.09 19.87 14.52
CA PRO A 241 1.20 19.40 13.46
C PRO A 241 1.94 18.90 12.19
N THR A 242 3.25 19.14 12.11
CA THR A 242 4.15 18.66 11.06
C THR A 242 5.07 17.50 11.50
N VAL A 243 5.17 17.16 12.80
CA VAL A 243 6.13 16.17 13.34
C VAL A 243 5.52 15.28 14.45
N PRO A 244 5.04 14.05 14.16
CA PRO A 244 4.30 13.19 15.11
C PRO A 244 5.02 12.58 16.32
N TRP A 245 6.24 12.99 16.69
CA TRP A 245 7.11 12.11 17.50
C TRP A 245 7.20 12.46 18.99
N ARG A 246 6.73 11.56 19.87
CA ARG A 246 7.39 11.14 21.14
C ARG A 246 6.78 9.86 21.77
N SER A 247 7.65 9.15 22.52
CA SER A 247 7.55 7.91 23.33
C SER A 247 7.83 6.56 22.64
N SER A 248 9.04 6.00 22.88
CA SER A 248 9.59 4.75 22.31
C SER A 248 9.56 4.68 20.78
N ASP A 249 10.59 4.13 20.14
CA ASP A 249 10.66 4.09 18.67
C ASP A 249 9.45 3.41 18.02
N SER A 250 8.73 2.55 18.75
CA SER A 250 7.57 1.78 18.26
C SER A 250 6.27 2.58 18.07
N ASP A 251 5.81 3.36 19.06
CA ASP A 251 4.54 4.12 18.96
C ASP A 251 4.62 5.22 17.89
N ALA A 252 5.81 5.77 17.80
CA ALA A 252 6.32 6.65 16.77
C ALA A 252 6.03 6.08 15.36
N ILE A 253 6.58 4.91 15.04
CA ILE A 253 6.46 4.27 13.71
C ILE A 253 5.00 3.99 13.36
N ALA A 254 4.24 3.42 14.31
CA ALA A 254 2.82 3.13 14.17
C ALA A 254 2.02 4.39 13.78
N SER A 255 2.31 5.51 14.46
CA SER A 255 1.67 6.79 14.19
C SER A 255 2.00 7.35 12.80
N TRP A 256 3.24 7.16 12.32
CA TRP A 256 3.64 7.58 10.96
C TRP A 256 2.94 6.74 9.87
N VAL A 257 2.87 5.41 10.04
CA VAL A 257 2.15 4.55 9.09
C VAL A 257 0.66 4.91 9.06
N ALA A 258 0.04 5.08 10.24
CA ALA A 258 -1.35 5.50 10.36
C ALA A 258 -1.60 6.85 9.67
N TRP A 259 -0.73 7.83 9.90
CA TRP A 259 -0.77 9.15 9.26
C TRP A 259 -0.67 9.07 7.73
N ALA A 260 0.33 8.34 7.22
CA ALA A 260 0.55 8.18 5.79
C ALA A 260 -0.64 7.49 5.12
N MET A 261 -1.16 6.43 5.73
CA MET A 261 -2.34 5.72 5.24
C MET A 261 -3.59 6.60 5.24
N ALA A 262 -3.78 7.43 6.26
CA ALA A 262 -4.86 8.39 6.34
C ALA A 262 -4.79 9.40 5.17
N HIS A 263 -3.63 10.01 4.95
CA HIS A 263 -3.40 10.95 3.85
C HIS A 263 -3.58 10.29 2.48
N LEU A 264 -2.99 9.12 2.24
CA LEU A 264 -3.10 8.44 0.95
C LEU A 264 -4.55 8.03 0.63
N THR A 265 -5.28 7.53 1.62
CA THR A 265 -6.69 7.13 1.45
C THR A 265 -7.58 8.35 1.28
N LEU A 266 -7.38 9.40 2.08
CA LEU A 266 -8.13 10.66 1.93
C LEU A 266 -7.83 11.33 0.59
N GLY A 267 -6.58 11.31 0.13
CA GLY A 267 -6.19 11.77 -1.19
C GLY A 267 -6.93 11.03 -2.31
N ARG A 268 -7.09 9.70 -2.17
CA ARG A 268 -7.92 8.91 -3.09
C ARG A 268 -9.40 9.34 -3.03
N VAL A 269 -9.96 9.46 -1.84
CA VAL A 269 -11.37 9.88 -1.65
C VAL A 269 -11.59 11.27 -2.25
N LYS A 270 -10.71 12.23 -1.97
CA LYS A 270 -10.76 13.59 -2.54
C LYS A 270 -10.69 13.58 -4.06
N CYS A 271 -9.82 12.73 -4.63
CA CYS A 271 -9.73 12.55 -6.07
C CYS A 271 -11.08 12.10 -6.65
N LEU A 272 -11.69 11.06 -6.07
CA LEU A 272 -12.96 10.50 -6.55
C LEU A 272 -14.12 11.50 -6.38
N LEU A 273 -14.15 12.24 -5.27
CA LEU A 273 -15.08 13.33 -5.00
C LEU A 273 -14.86 14.57 -5.90
N GLY A 274 -13.81 14.58 -6.74
CA GLY A 274 -13.52 15.64 -7.70
C GLY A 274 -12.66 16.79 -7.18
N HIS A 275 -12.13 16.70 -5.95
CA HIS A 275 -11.19 17.64 -5.36
C HIS A 275 -9.74 17.24 -5.71
N LEU A 276 -9.35 17.49 -6.96
CA LEU A 276 -8.09 16.98 -7.54
C LEU A 276 -6.82 17.68 -7.01
N ASP A 277 -6.88 18.96 -6.65
CA ASP A 277 -5.72 19.67 -6.10
C ASP A 277 -5.51 19.28 -4.64
N GLN A 278 -6.60 19.13 -3.87
CA GLN A 278 -6.55 18.56 -2.52
C GLN A 278 -6.02 17.11 -2.54
N ALA A 279 -6.49 16.30 -3.49
CA ALA A 279 -5.99 14.94 -3.66
C ALA A 279 -4.47 14.92 -3.87
N ARG A 280 -3.97 15.74 -4.80
CA ARG A 280 -2.54 15.87 -5.07
C ARG A 280 -1.77 16.31 -3.83
N ALA A 281 -2.27 17.30 -3.09
CA ALA A 281 -1.64 17.76 -1.86
C ALA A 281 -1.51 16.65 -0.82
N HIS A 282 -2.57 15.87 -0.58
CA HIS A 282 -2.52 14.73 0.35
C HIS A 282 -1.51 13.66 -0.07
N LEU A 283 -1.44 13.33 -1.36
CA LEU A 283 -0.48 12.36 -1.89
C LEU A 283 0.97 12.86 -1.75
N SER A 284 1.25 14.10 -2.17
CA SER A 284 2.58 14.70 -2.08
C SER A 284 3.07 14.82 -0.63
N THR A 285 2.18 15.16 0.31
CA THR A 285 2.52 15.25 1.73
C THR A 285 3.22 13.99 2.25
N VAL A 286 2.80 12.81 1.79
CA VAL A 286 3.39 11.54 2.20
C VAL A 286 4.67 11.23 1.43
N ILE A 287 4.67 11.43 0.11
CA ILE A 287 5.79 11.03 -0.76
C ILE A 287 7.02 11.92 -0.56
N ASP A 288 6.82 13.21 -0.31
CA ASP A 288 7.91 14.16 -0.13
C ASP A 288 8.57 14.03 1.26
N ARG A 289 7.98 13.24 2.16
CA ARG A 289 8.49 12.99 3.50
C ARG A 289 9.38 11.75 3.52
N ALA A 290 10.60 11.90 4.04
CA ALA A 290 11.49 10.76 4.25
C ALA A 290 10.89 9.77 5.27
N PRO A 291 10.94 8.45 5.01
CA PRO A 291 10.51 7.47 5.99
C PRO A 291 11.45 7.45 7.19
N PRO A 292 11.00 6.99 8.36
CA PRO A 292 11.88 6.63 9.46
C PRO A 292 12.93 5.60 9.01
N VAL A 293 14.12 5.65 9.62
CA VAL A 293 15.20 4.69 9.33
C VAL A 293 14.70 3.26 9.54
N GLY A 294 14.92 2.39 8.55
CA GLY A 294 14.45 1.00 8.60
C GLY A 294 13.01 0.78 8.11
N HIS A 295 12.32 1.82 7.63
CA HIS A 295 10.95 1.76 7.07
C HIS A 295 10.90 2.08 5.58
N GLU A 296 12.00 1.90 4.85
CA GLU A 296 12.11 2.19 3.42
C GLU A 296 11.13 1.38 2.58
N ILE A 297 10.76 0.17 3.03
CA ILE A 297 9.76 -0.67 2.38
C ILE A 297 8.36 -0.03 2.38
N ALA A 298 7.99 0.66 3.46
CA ALA A 298 6.70 1.35 3.52
C ALA A 298 6.62 2.48 2.48
N GLN A 299 7.75 3.11 2.15
CA GLN A 299 7.82 4.12 1.09
C GLN A 299 7.52 3.53 -0.30
N VAL A 300 7.89 2.27 -0.55
CA VAL A 300 7.52 1.56 -1.79
C VAL A 300 6.01 1.43 -1.89
N GLU A 301 5.36 1.00 -0.80
CA GLU A 301 3.92 0.82 -0.73
C GLU A 301 3.18 2.15 -0.94
N PHE A 302 3.63 3.21 -0.25
CA PHE A 302 3.05 4.55 -0.38
C PHE A 302 3.21 5.11 -1.80
N SER A 303 4.38 4.90 -2.42
CA SER A 303 4.64 5.29 -3.80
C SER A 303 3.75 4.53 -4.79
N ALA A 304 3.54 3.24 -4.59
CA ALA A 304 2.63 2.44 -5.41
C ALA A 304 1.18 2.91 -5.30
N ILE A 305 0.73 3.26 -4.09
CA ILE A 305 -0.60 3.86 -3.86
C ILE A 305 -0.71 5.21 -4.55
N GLN A 306 0.30 6.09 -4.41
CA GLN A 306 0.31 7.41 -5.05
C GLN A 306 0.24 7.31 -6.57
N VAL A 307 1.09 6.50 -7.21
CA VAL A 307 1.06 6.25 -8.65
C VAL A 307 -0.33 5.78 -9.10
N ARG A 308 -0.93 4.85 -8.36
CA ARG A 308 -2.27 4.35 -8.67
C ARG A 308 -3.31 5.45 -8.61
N VAL A 309 -3.34 6.27 -7.56
CA VAL A 309 -4.33 7.35 -7.41
C VAL A 309 -4.11 8.44 -8.45
N SER A 310 -2.86 8.87 -8.68
CA SER A 310 -2.53 9.85 -9.71
C SER A 310 -3.02 9.41 -11.09
N SER A 311 -2.89 8.12 -11.42
CA SER A 311 -3.30 7.59 -12.73
C SER A 311 -4.79 7.73 -13.07
N TYR A 312 -5.64 8.07 -12.09
CA TYR A 312 -7.08 8.30 -12.32
C TYR A 312 -7.36 9.61 -13.04
N PHE A 313 -6.51 10.62 -12.86
CA PHE A 313 -6.77 11.99 -13.31
C PHE A 313 -5.60 12.62 -14.10
N THR A 314 -4.41 12.02 -14.08
CA THR A 314 -3.25 12.47 -14.87
C THR A 314 -3.13 11.75 -16.20
N GLU A 315 -2.63 12.43 -17.23
CA GLU A 315 -2.23 11.79 -18.48
C GLU A 315 -0.97 10.90 -18.28
N ALA A 316 -0.75 9.96 -19.21
CA ALA A 316 0.39 9.03 -19.12
C ALA A 316 1.76 9.74 -19.07
N ALA A 317 1.93 10.84 -19.82
CA ALA A 317 3.15 11.63 -19.83
C ALA A 317 3.46 12.26 -18.46
N GLU A 318 2.42 12.76 -17.77
CA GLU A 318 2.55 13.36 -16.43
C GLU A 318 2.80 12.30 -15.35
N LEU A 319 2.30 11.07 -15.56
CA LEU A 319 2.46 9.96 -14.64
C LEU A 319 3.86 9.30 -14.72
N ALA A 320 4.49 9.34 -15.90
CA ALA A 320 5.74 8.63 -16.20
C ALA A 320 6.87 8.85 -15.17
N PRO A 321 7.16 10.07 -14.67
CA PRO A 321 8.24 10.28 -13.69
C PRO A 321 7.98 9.56 -12.35
N SER A 322 6.72 9.50 -11.91
CA SER A 322 6.36 8.81 -10.66
C SER A 322 6.49 7.29 -10.81
N VAL A 323 6.16 6.76 -11.99
CA VAL A 323 6.30 5.33 -12.32
C VAL A 323 7.76 4.90 -12.41
N GLU A 324 8.63 5.73 -12.99
CA GLU A 324 10.07 5.44 -13.02
C GLU A 324 10.67 5.47 -11.61
N ARG A 325 10.29 6.44 -10.78
CA ARG A 325 10.71 6.49 -9.37
C ARG A 325 10.29 5.23 -8.62
N LEU A 326 9.04 4.79 -8.76
CA LEU A 326 8.55 3.54 -8.18
C LEU A 326 9.35 2.34 -8.68
N SER A 327 9.58 2.24 -9.99
CA SER A 327 10.33 1.13 -10.61
C SER A 327 11.78 1.06 -10.15
N LYS A 328 12.42 2.22 -9.91
CA LYS A 328 13.76 2.27 -9.32
C LYS A 328 13.74 1.77 -7.88
N LEU A 329 12.82 2.27 -7.08
CA LEU A 329 12.72 1.92 -5.66
C LEU A 329 12.40 0.44 -5.43
N THR A 330 11.51 -0.16 -6.24
CA THR A 330 11.18 -1.60 -6.14
C THR A 330 12.36 -2.49 -6.51
N ARG A 331 13.15 -2.11 -7.52
CA ARG A 331 14.37 -2.83 -7.93
C ARG A 331 15.46 -2.77 -6.85
N GLU A 332 15.68 -1.60 -6.25
CA GLU A 332 16.70 -1.42 -5.21
C GLU A 332 16.40 -2.23 -3.94
N LEU A 333 15.13 -2.37 -3.58
CA LEU A 333 14.69 -3.07 -2.36
C LEU A 333 14.24 -4.53 -2.60
N GLY A 334 14.21 -4.98 -3.85
CA GLY A 334 13.90 -6.38 -4.21
C GLY A 334 12.48 -6.83 -3.89
N VAL A 335 11.50 -5.91 -3.84
CA VAL A 335 10.13 -6.24 -3.40
C VAL A 335 9.25 -6.69 -4.58
N ALA A 336 9.23 -7.99 -4.86
CA ALA A 336 8.58 -8.57 -6.03
C ALA A 336 7.10 -8.18 -6.21
N SER A 337 6.32 -8.10 -5.12
CA SER A 337 4.90 -7.74 -5.20
C SER A 337 4.66 -6.32 -5.70
N PHE A 338 5.50 -5.37 -5.29
CA PHE A 338 5.39 -3.98 -5.75
C PHE A 338 6.06 -3.78 -7.10
N ASP A 339 7.07 -4.59 -7.45
CA ASP A 339 7.63 -4.61 -8.80
C ASP A 339 6.61 -5.05 -9.86
N ALA A 340 5.73 -6.01 -9.52
CA ALA A 340 4.61 -6.37 -10.36
C ALA A 340 3.68 -5.17 -10.61
N MET A 341 3.29 -4.43 -9.57
CA MET A 341 2.47 -3.21 -9.71
C MET A 341 3.19 -2.13 -10.53
N ALA A 342 4.47 -1.89 -10.27
CA ALA A 342 5.29 -0.93 -11.01
C ALA A 342 5.36 -1.30 -12.49
N THR A 343 5.51 -2.58 -12.81
CA THR A 343 5.53 -3.11 -14.18
C THR A 343 4.19 -2.88 -14.89
N ILE A 344 3.05 -3.08 -14.21
CA ILE A 344 1.73 -2.77 -14.78
C ILE A 344 1.62 -1.28 -15.11
N HIS A 345 2.00 -0.40 -14.18
CA HIS A 345 1.93 1.04 -14.40
C HIS A 345 2.90 1.50 -15.50
N ARG A 346 4.10 0.92 -15.59
CA ARG A 346 5.07 1.20 -16.65
C ARG A 346 4.55 0.76 -18.02
N GLY A 347 4.02 -0.46 -18.11
CA GLY A 347 3.40 -0.95 -19.35
C GLY A 347 2.23 -0.07 -19.79
N HIS A 348 1.40 0.40 -18.86
CA HIS A 348 0.32 1.32 -19.17
C HIS A 348 0.83 2.66 -19.73
N VAL A 349 1.84 3.27 -19.10
CA VAL A 349 2.45 4.52 -19.59
C VAL A 349 3.02 4.33 -21.00
N ILE A 350 3.76 3.25 -21.23
CA ILE A 350 4.35 2.91 -22.54
C ILE A 350 3.25 2.73 -23.60
N ALA A 351 2.19 2.00 -23.27
CA ALA A 351 1.08 1.78 -24.19
C ALA A 351 0.37 3.08 -24.58
N CYS A 352 0.26 4.03 -23.65
CA CYS A 352 -0.37 5.31 -23.92
C CYS A 352 0.53 6.31 -24.67
N LEU A 353 1.86 6.17 -24.59
CA LEU A 353 2.82 7.12 -25.18
C LEU A 353 3.33 6.73 -26.58
N GLY A 354 3.03 5.53 -27.07
CA GLY A 354 3.22 5.24 -28.50
C GLY A 354 3.54 3.80 -28.88
N THR A 355 3.85 2.93 -27.92
CA THR A 355 4.14 1.50 -28.20
C THR A 355 3.13 0.58 -27.49
N PRO A 356 1.86 0.53 -27.96
CA PRO A 356 0.79 -0.23 -27.31
C PRO A 356 1.11 -1.71 -27.12
N GLU A 357 1.75 -2.37 -28.08
CA GLU A 357 2.08 -3.80 -28.00
C GLU A 357 3.11 -4.11 -26.90
N GLU A 358 4.17 -3.29 -26.81
CA GLU A 358 5.18 -3.40 -25.75
C GLU A 358 4.56 -3.14 -24.38
N GLY A 359 3.76 -2.09 -24.29
CA GLY A 359 3.06 -1.72 -23.06
C GLY A 359 2.09 -2.81 -22.60
N ILE A 360 1.32 -3.41 -23.52
CA ILE A 360 0.41 -4.54 -23.25
C ILE A 360 1.19 -5.74 -22.71
N SER A 361 2.28 -6.14 -23.37
CA SER A 361 3.12 -7.27 -22.94
C SER A 361 3.64 -7.06 -21.52
N LEU A 362 4.09 -5.85 -21.19
CA LEU A 362 4.50 -5.50 -19.83
C LEU A 362 3.34 -5.56 -18.83
N MET A 363 2.16 -5.05 -19.20
CA MET A 363 0.99 -5.10 -18.33
C MET A 363 0.52 -6.54 -18.08
N GLU A 364 0.47 -7.40 -19.09
CA GLU A 364 0.14 -8.82 -18.97
C GLU A 364 1.12 -9.53 -18.02
N LYS A 365 2.43 -9.32 -18.24
CA LYS A 365 3.47 -9.86 -17.34
C LYS A 365 3.29 -9.39 -15.91
N GLY A 366 3.03 -8.10 -15.71
CA GLY A 366 2.82 -7.50 -14.40
C GLY A 366 1.56 -8.03 -13.71
N ILE A 367 0.45 -8.21 -14.45
CA ILE A 367 -0.80 -8.78 -13.93
C ILE A 367 -0.61 -10.26 -13.53
N ALA A 368 0.10 -11.04 -14.35
CA ALA A 368 0.42 -12.42 -14.03
C ALA A 368 1.31 -12.52 -12.77
N ALA A 369 2.33 -11.67 -12.68
CA ALA A 369 3.20 -11.59 -11.49
C ALA A 369 2.41 -11.13 -10.25
N TYR A 370 1.49 -10.18 -10.39
CA TYR A 370 0.63 -9.74 -9.29
C TYR A 370 -0.28 -10.88 -8.81
N ALA A 371 -0.92 -11.61 -9.73
CA ALA A 371 -1.75 -12.76 -9.41
C ALA A 371 -0.96 -13.90 -8.73
N ALA A 372 0.31 -14.09 -9.09
CA ALA A 372 1.19 -15.07 -8.44
C ALA A 372 1.50 -14.73 -6.97
N THR A 373 1.27 -13.49 -6.53
CA THR A 373 1.33 -13.11 -5.10
C THR A 373 0.06 -13.43 -4.33
N GLU A 374 -0.94 -14.00 -5.01
CA GLU A 374 -2.27 -14.37 -4.49
C GLU A 374 -3.10 -13.17 -4.00
N ALA A 375 -2.67 -11.94 -4.34
CA ALA A 375 -3.47 -10.75 -4.12
C ALA A 375 -4.64 -10.67 -5.11
N VAL A 376 -5.82 -10.32 -4.59
CA VAL A 376 -7.07 -10.26 -5.37
C VAL A 376 -7.55 -8.82 -5.51
N ILE A 377 -7.44 -8.01 -4.47
CA ILE A 377 -7.87 -6.61 -4.52
C ILE A 377 -7.15 -5.85 -5.64
N TRP A 378 -7.80 -4.84 -6.24
CA TRP A 378 -7.25 -4.07 -7.38
C TRP A 378 -7.08 -4.86 -8.68
N SER A 379 -7.28 -6.17 -8.68
CA SER A 379 -7.16 -7.00 -9.89
C SER A 379 -8.14 -6.58 -10.98
N GLY A 380 -9.36 -6.17 -10.61
CA GLY A 380 -10.33 -5.61 -11.56
C GLY A 380 -9.87 -4.26 -12.13
N TYR A 381 -9.29 -3.40 -11.29
CA TYR A 381 -8.68 -2.14 -11.73
C TYR A 381 -7.54 -2.37 -12.74
N HIS A 382 -6.61 -3.29 -12.46
CA HIS A 382 -5.49 -3.57 -13.36
C HIS A 382 -5.96 -4.10 -14.73
N ARG A 383 -6.97 -4.98 -14.76
CA ARG A 383 -7.60 -5.46 -16.00
C ARG A 383 -8.30 -4.34 -16.77
N ALA A 384 -9.03 -3.47 -16.10
CA ALA A 384 -9.69 -2.33 -16.74
C ALA A 384 -8.69 -1.30 -17.32
N ARG A 385 -7.47 -1.21 -16.77
CA ARG A 385 -6.38 -0.42 -17.36
C ARG A 385 -5.77 -1.12 -18.57
N LEU A 386 -5.61 -2.44 -18.53
CA LEU A 386 -5.14 -3.22 -19.67
C LEU A 386 -6.14 -3.17 -20.83
N SER A 387 -7.45 -3.18 -20.54
CA SER A 387 -8.49 -3.04 -21.57
C SER A 387 -8.32 -1.74 -22.37
N GLU A 388 -7.92 -0.64 -21.73
CA GLU A 388 -7.65 0.62 -22.42
C GLU A 388 -6.54 0.51 -23.47
N ALA A 389 -5.48 -0.22 -23.12
CA ALA A 389 -4.36 -0.42 -24.02
C ALA A 389 -4.80 -1.25 -25.24
N TYR A 390 -5.61 -2.29 -25.04
CA TYR A 390 -6.22 -3.04 -26.14
C TYR A 390 -7.19 -2.22 -26.99
N GLN A 391 -8.00 -1.34 -26.39
CA GLN A 391 -8.87 -0.43 -27.14
C GLN A 391 -8.04 0.49 -28.05
N ARG A 392 -6.94 1.06 -27.55
CA ARG A 392 -6.01 1.88 -28.34
C ARG A 392 -5.35 1.11 -29.48
N LEU A 393 -5.08 -0.18 -29.26
CA LEU A 393 -4.54 -1.08 -30.29
C LEU A 393 -5.60 -1.54 -31.31
N GLY A 394 -6.88 -1.17 -31.15
CA GLY A 394 -7.94 -1.61 -32.05
C GLY A 394 -8.39 -3.05 -31.83
N ARG A 395 -8.22 -3.58 -30.60
CA ARG A 395 -8.59 -4.95 -30.19
C ARG A 395 -9.73 -4.93 -29.16
N PRO A 396 -10.95 -4.51 -29.54
CA PRO A 396 -12.05 -4.31 -28.60
C PRO A 396 -12.59 -5.59 -27.98
N ARG A 397 -12.46 -6.76 -28.64
CA ARG A 397 -12.93 -8.04 -28.10
C ARG A 397 -12.12 -8.48 -26.88
N GLU A 398 -10.80 -8.35 -26.96
CA GLU A 398 -9.87 -8.60 -25.86
C GLU A 398 -10.09 -7.60 -24.73
N ALA A 399 -10.31 -6.33 -25.07
CA ALA A 399 -10.69 -5.31 -24.09
C ALA A 399 -12.00 -5.67 -23.36
N ARG A 400 -13.02 -6.16 -24.08
CA ARG A 400 -14.30 -6.60 -23.51
C ARG A 400 -14.11 -7.71 -22.50
N GLN A 401 -13.34 -8.73 -22.85
CA GLN A 401 -13.10 -9.88 -21.99
C GLN A 401 -12.46 -9.47 -20.66
N LEU A 402 -11.47 -8.57 -20.70
CA LEU A 402 -10.83 -8.03 -19.51
C LEU A 402 -11.79 -7.24 -18.62
N LEU A 403 -12.74 -6.50 -19.20
CA LEU A 403 -13.75 -5.76 -18.46
C LEU A 403 -14.80 -6.67 -17.81
N ILE A 404 -15.16 -7.79 -18.46
CA ILE A 404 -16.01 -8.82 -17.87
C ILE A 404 -15.31 -9.43 -16.65
N GLU A 405 -14.05 -9.86 -16.80
CA GLU A 405 -13.27 -10.38 -15.67
C GLU A 405 -13.10 -9.35 -14.53
N ALA A 406 -12.97 -8.07 -14.87
CA ALA A 406 -12.92 -7.00 -13.88
C ALA A 406 -14.24 -6.85 -13.12
N GLN A 407 -15.37 -7.02 -13.81
CA GLN A 407 -16.70 -7.02 -13.19
C GLN A 407 -16.89 -8.24 -12.27
N ASP A 408 -16.56 -9.44 -12.74
CA ASP A 408 -16.63 -10.67 -11.94
C ASP A 408 -15.76 -10.55 -10.67
N CYS A 409 -14.59 -9.96 -10.80
CA CYS A 409 -13.71 -9.67 -9.67
C CYS A 409 -14.39 -8.73 -8.67
N ALA A 410 -14.95 -7.62 -9.15
CA ALA A 410 -15.66 -6.67 -8.30
C ALA A 410 -16.84 -7.35 -7.58
N GLU A 411 -17.66 -8.12 -8.29
CA GLU A 411 -18.80 -8.85 -7.74
C GLU A 411 -18.37 -9.81 -6.62
N ARG A 412 -17.31 -10.57 -6.84
CA ARG A 412 -16.75 -11.52 -5.87
C ARG A 412 -16.13 -10.85 -4.64
N THR A 413 -15.40 -9.75 -4.81
CA THR A 413 -14.71 -9.08 -3.69
C THR A 413 -15.60 -8.10 -2.94
N GLY A 414 -16.64 -7.58 -3.59
CA GLY A 414 -17.46 -6.48 -3.07
C GLY A 414 -16.84 -5.10 -3.30
N GLU A 415 -15.78 -4.98 -4.11
CA GLU A 415 -15.27 -3.68 -4.56
C GLU A 415 -16.34 -2.98 -5.42
N ARG A 416 -16.69 -1.74 -5.07
CA ARG A 416 -17.72 -0.95 -5.80
C ARG A 416 -17.24 0.45 -6.20
N TRP A 417 -16.16 0.95 -5.61
CA TRP A 417 -15.60 2.29 -5.87
C TRP A 417 -15.27 2.59 -7.35
N TYR A 418 -15.11 1.56 -8.17
CA TYR A 418 -14.73 1.67 -9.59
C TYR A 418 -15.87 1.34 -10.57
N ASP A 419 -17.06 0.98 -10.07
CA ASP A 419 -18.18 0.50 -10.90
C ASP A 419 -18.58 1.48 -12.01
N ALA A 420 -18.61 2.77 -11.70
CA ALA A 420 -18.94 3.81 -12.68
C ALA A 420 -17.93 3.83 -13.85
N GLU A 421 -16.64 3.83 -13.54
CA GLU A 421 -15.58 3.87 -14.54
C GLU A 421 -15.50 2.54 -15.31
N LEU A 422 -15.81 1.41 -14.68
CA LEU A 422 -15.91 0.10 -15.34
C LEU A 422 -17.06 0.09 -16.37
N MET A 423 -18.25 0.56 -15.99
CA MET A 423 -19.39 0.68 -16.91
C MET A 423 -19.09 1.63 -18.06
N ARG A 424 -18.43 2.76 -17.78
CA ARG A 424 -18.01 3.71 -18.83
C ARG A 424 -17.04 3.06 -19.81
N ARG A 425 -16.05 2.32 -19.33
CA ARG A 425 -15.08 1.60 -20.20
C ARG A 425 -15.77 0.57 -21.08
N MET A 426 -16.76 -0.14 -20.55
CA MET A 426 -17.57 -1.06 -21.35
C MET A 426 -18.33 -0.31 -22.46
N GLY A 427 -18.88 0.87 -22.16
CA GLY A 427 -19.52 1.72 -23.17
C GLY A 427 -18.56 2.20 -24.27
N GLU A 428 -17.29 2.48 -23.93
CA GLU A 428 -16.27 2.80 -24.95
C GLU A 428 -15.97 1.60 -25.86
N VAL A 429 -15.96 0.38 -25.32
CA VAL A 429 -15.79 -0.84 -26.13
C VAL A 429 -16.98 -1.00 -27.08
N ASP A 430 -18.21 -0.85 -26.61
CA ASP A 430 -19.39 -0.95 -27.50
C ASP A 430 -19.38 0.10 -28.60
N ARG A 431 -19.00 1.34 -28.25
CA ARG A 431 -18.89 2.43 -29.22
C ARG A 431 -17.86 2.09 -30.30
N GLN A 432 -16.72 1.53 -29.92
CA GLN A 432 -15.69 1.08 -30.86
C GLN A 432 -16.14 -0.09 -31.73
N GLU A 433 -17.00 -0.98 -31.22
CA GLU A 433 -17.61 -2.07 -31.99
C GLU A 433 -18.82 -1.62 -32.83
N GLY A 434 -19.24 -0.36 -32.72
CA GLY A 434 -20.35 0.22 -33.48
C GLY A 434 -21.74 0.02 -32.86
N ASP A 435 -21.85 -0.57 -31.66
CA ASP A 435 -23.13 -0.68 -30.93
C ASP A 435 -23.40 0.61 -30.13
N VAL A 436 -23.81 1.64 -30.87
CA VAL A 436 -24.12 2.98 -30.33
C VAL A 436 -25.19 2.90 -29.23
N GLY A 437 -26.20 2.05 -29.38
CA GLY A 437 -27.28 1.91 -28.41
C GLY A 437 -26.81 1.29 -27.10
N ALA A 438 -25.95 0.27 -27.15
CA ALA A 438 -25.35 -0.30 -25.94
C ALA A 438 -24.38 0.68 -25.27
N ALA A 439 -23.59 1.42 -26.06
CA ALA A 439 -22.70 2.45 -25.57
C ALA A 439 -23.47 3.52 -24.77
N GLU A 440 -24.55 4.08 -25.33
CA GLU A 440 -25.39 5.09 -24.68
C GLU A 440 -25.98 4.57 -23.36
N ARG A 441 -26.48 3.33 -23.34
CA ARG A 441 -27.01 2.69 -22.11
C ARG A 441 -25.93 2.56 -21.03
N ARG A 442 -24.72 2.10 -21.39
CA ARG A 442 -23.61 1.94 -20.45
C ARG A 442 -23.06 3.26 -19.93
N PHE A 443 -22.96 4.29 -20.77
CA PHE A 443 -22.57 5.62 -20.31
C PHE A 443 -23.62 6.23 -19.37
N THR A 444 -24.91 6.05 -19.67
CA THR A 444 -26.00 6.49 -18.79
C THR A 444 -25.98 5.76 -17.44
N GLN A 445 -25.74 4.44 -17.46
CA GLN A 445 -25.59 3.64 -16.24
C GLN A 445 -24.37 4.09 -15.43
N ALA A 446 -23.23 4.33 -16.08
CA ALA A 446 -22.02 4.84 -15.46
C ALA A 446 -22.27 6.19 -14.76
N LEU A 447 -22.98 7.11 -15.42
CA LEU A 447 -23.35 8.40 -14.87
C LEU A 447 -24.23 8.25 -13.62
N ALA A 448 -25.24 7.39 -13.69
CA ALA A 448 -26.13 7.12 -12.55
C ALA A 448 -25.40 6.49 -11.36
N ILE A 449 -24.44 5.58 -11.60
CA ILE A 449 -23.60 5.02 -10.53
C ILE A 449 -22.72 6.09 -9.91
N ALA A 450 -22.03 6.90 -10.74
CA ALA A 450 -21.14 7.95 -10.26
C ALA A 450 -21.90 8.97 -9.39
N GLN A 451 -23.11 9.35 -9.80
CA GLN A 451 -23.97 10.26 -9.02
C GLN A 451 -24.37 9.66 -7.67
N ARG A 452 -24.75 8.36 -7.62
CA ARG A 452 -25.07 7.68 -6.35
C ARG A 452 -23.87 7.58 -5.41
N GLN A 453 -22.67 7.41 -5.95
CA GLN A 453 -21.43 7.34 -5.17
C GLN A 453 -20.87 8.72 -4.81
N HIS A 454 -21.46 9.80 -5.32
CA HIS A 454 -20.89 11.15 -5.30
C HIS A 454 -19.50 11.23 -5.95
N ALA A 455 -19.17 10.30 -6.83
CA ALA A 455 -17.87 10.19 -7.49
C ALA A 455 -17.76 11.18 -8.67
N LYS A 456 -17.57 12.47 -8.37
CA LYS A 456 -17.56 13.53 -9.38
C LYS A 456 -16.52 13.35 -10.49
N LEU A 457 -15.36 12.77 -10.19
CA LEU A 457 -14.37 12.47 -11.24
C LEU A 457 -14.92 11.45 -12.24
N TRP A 458 -15.59 10.39 -11.76
CA TRP A 458 -16.23 9.40 -12.62
C TRP A 458 -17.47 9.95 -13.33
N GLU A 459 -18.22 10.84 -12.68
CA GLU A 459 -19.33 11.55 -13.30
C GLU A 459 -18.85 12.39 -14.50
N LEU A 460 -17.73 13.10 -14.35
CA LEU A 460 -17.10 13.86 -15.43
C LEU A 460 -16.68 12.93 -16.58
N HIS A 461 -16.05 11.80 -16.27
CA HIS A 461 -15.64 10.84 -17.30
C HIS A 461 -16.84 10.30 -18.07
N ALA A 462 -17.88 9.84 -17.37
CA ALA A 462 -19.10 9.30 -17.99
C ALA A 462 -19.82 10.36 -18.83
N ALA A 463 -20.01 11.57 -18.30
CA ALA A 463 -20.62 12.68 -19.02
C ALA A 463 -19.81 13.08 -20.26
N THR A 464 -18.48 13.03 -20.19
CA THR A 464 -17.60 13.33 -21.34
C THR A 464 -17.77 12.29 -22.45
N SER A 465 -17.75 11.00 -22.11
CA SER A 465 -17.98 9.91 -23.07
C SER A 465 -19.37 9.98 -23.70
N LEU A 466 -20.41 10.24 -22.89
CA LEU A 466 -21.79 10.38 -23.38
C LEU A 466 -21.96 11.62 -24.28
N ALA A 467 -21.39 12.76 -23.90
CA ALA A 467 -21.45 13.98 -24.70
C ALA A 467 -20.74 13.80 -26.05
N ARG A 468 -19.61 13.09 -26.09
CA ARG A 468 -18.94 12.74 -27.37
C ARG A 468 -19.84 11.90 -28.25
N LEU A 469 -20.45 10.85 -27.70
CA LEU A 469 -21.36 9.98 -28.45
C LEU A 469 -22.56 10.77 -29.01
N TRP A 470 -23.16 11.66 -28.22
CA TRP A 470 -24.26 12.50 -28.67
C TRP A 470 -23.83 13.55 -29.68
N HIS A 471 -22.62 14.11 -29.55
CA HIS A 471 -22.06 15.01 -30.56
C HIS A 471 -21.87 14.30 -31.91
N GLU A 472 -21.35 13.07 -31.92
CA GLU A 472 -21.24 12.22 -33.12
C GLU A 472 -22.62 11.99 -33.78
N GLN A 473 -23.70 11.93 -32.99
CA GLN A 473 -25.09 11.83 -33.45
C GLN A 473 -25.76 13.19 -33.75
N ARG A 474 -25.02 14.31 -33.71
CA ARG A 474 -25.55 15.69 -33.88
C ARG A 474 -26.56 16.13 -32.82
N ARG A 475 -26.57 15.49 -31.65
CA ARG A 475 -27.40 15.83 -30.47
C ARG A 475 -26.67 16.81 -29.55
N ASP A 476 -26.18 17.92 -30.12
CA ASP A 476 -25.26 18.85 -29.44
C ASP A 476 -25.85 19.53 -28.21
N ALA A 477 -27.17 19.81 -28.23
CA ALA A 477 -27.86 20.39 -27.09
C ALA A 477 -27.87 19.44 -25.89
N GLU A 478 -28.12 18.14 -26.12
CA GLU A 478 -28.11 17.10 -25.08
C GLU A 478 -26.68 16.85 -24.58
N ALA A 479 -25.71 16.76 -25.50
CA ALA A 479 -24.29 16.64 -25.18
C ALA A 479 -23.80 17.78 -24.26
N ARG A 480 -24.18 19.01 -24.59
CA ARG A 480 -23.86 20.17 -23.75
C ARG A 480 -24.60 20.13 -22.41
N ALA A 481 -25.88 19.75 -22.41
CA ALA A 481 -26.69 19.70 -21.21
C ALA A 481 -26.17 18.68 -20.18
N VAL A 482 -25.60 17.56 -20.62
CA VAL A 482 -25.01 16.58 -19.70
C VAL A 482 -23.62 16.94 -19.21
N LEU A 483 -22.75 17.51 -20.07
CA LEU A 483 -21.35 17.76 -19.70
C LEU A 483 -21.11 19.12 -19.04
N ALA A 484 -21.77 20.18 -19.49
CA ALA A 484 -21.48 21.54 -19.03
C ALA A 484 -21.73 21.73 -17.51
N PRO A 485 -22.82 21.21 -16.91
CA PRO A 485 -23.03 21.34 -15.47
C PRO A 485 -21.97 20.59 -14.65
N VAL A 486 -21.58 19.40 -15.09
CA VAL A 486 -20.57 18.58 -14.41
C VAL A 486 -19.20 19.26 -14.48
N TYR A 487 -18.79 19.72 -15.66
CA TYR A 487 -17.55 20.49 -15.82
C TYR A 487 -17.56 21.78 -14.99
N GLY A 488 -18.69 22.52 -14.98
CA GLY A 488 -18.84 23.77 -14.24
C GLY A 488 -18.79 23.63 -12.71
N TRP A 489 -18.99 22.41 -12.19
CA TRP A 489 -18.85 22.10 -10.76
C TRP A 489 -17.40 22.20 -10.29
N PHE A 490 -16.43 21.78 -11.10
CA PHE A 490 -15.01 21.76 -10.74
C PHE A 490 -14.46 23.19 -10.60
N LYS A 491 -13.78 23.45 -9.48
CA LYS A 491 -13.08 24.71 -9.19
C LYS A 491 -11.57 24.55 -9.08
N GLU A 492 -11.09 23.31 -9.04
CA GLU A 492 -9.70 22.92 -8.86
C GLU A 492 -9.33 21.82 -9.88
N GLY A 493 -8.05 21.63 -10.15
CA GLY A 493 -7.56 20.59 -11.07
C GLY A 493 -7.90 20.79 -12.55
N LEU A 494 -8.16 22.02 -13.00
CA LEU A 494 -8.54 22.31 -14.40
C LEU A 494 -7.47 21.93 -15.43
N GLU A 495 -6.21 21.87 -15.02
CA GLU A 495 -5.08 21.48 -15.87
C GLU A 495 -4.89 19.96 -15.97
N THR A 496 -5.63 19.18 -15.18
CA THR A 496 -5.54 17.70 -15.21
C THR A 496 -6.07 17.15 -16.52
N GLY A 497 -5.58 15.97 -16.93
CA GLY A 497 -5.96 15.32 -18.18
C GLY A 497 -7.47 15.14 -18.33
N SER A 498 -8.14 14.72 -17.26
CA SER A 498 -9.60 14.53 -17.25
C SER A 498 -10.38 15.81 -17.56
N LEU A 499 -9.99 16.94 -16.95
CA LEU A 499 -10.67 18.22 -17.16
C LEU A 499 -10.32 18.81 -18.52
N ARG A 500 -9.07 18.68 -18.99
CA ARG A 500 -8.67 19.11 -20.34
C ARG A 500 -9.46 18.38 -21.43
N ARG A 501 -9.68 17.06 -21.29
CA ARG A 501 -10.50 16.28 -22.23
C ARG A 501 -11.97 16.71 -22.24
N ALA A 502 -12.56 16.97 -21.08
CA ALA A 502 -13.94 17.46 -20.98
C ALA A 502 -14.09 18.86 -21.58
N LYS A 503 -13.13 19.76 -21.32
CA LYS A 503 -13.09 21.10 -21.88
C LYS A 503 -13.04 21.05 -23.41
N ALA A 504 -12.19 20.22 -23.99
CA ALA A 504 -12.08 20.07 -25.45
C ALA A 504 -13.44 19.74 -26.10
N VAL A 505 -14.18 18.78 -25.54
CA VAL A 505 -15.53 18.41 -26.02
C VAL A 505 -16.51 19.58 -25.92
N LEU A 506 -16.45 20.36 -24.83
CA LEU A 506 -17.31 21.54 -24.69
C LEU A 506 -16.97 22.65 -25.68
N GLU A 507 -15.72 22.80 -26.10
CA GLU A 507 -15.33 23.75 -27.14
C GLU A 507 -15.77 23.29 -28.54
N GLU A 508 -15.65 21.99 -28.84
CA GLU A 508 -16.18 21.39 -30.08
C GLU A 508 -17.69 21.63 -30.21
N LEU A 509 -18.45 21.42 -29.13
CA LEU A 509 -19.89 21.68 -29.06
C LEU A 509 -20.28 23.16 -29.18
N LYS A 510 -19.36 24.10 -28.90
CA LYS A 510 -19.62 25.53 -29.13
C LYS A 510 -19.40 25.90 -30.59
N ALA A 511 -18.39 25.30 -31.24
CA ALA A 511 -18.09 25.55 -32.64
C ALA A 511 -19.18 25.04 -33.59
N SER A 512 -19.98 24.05 -33.17
CA SER A 512 -21.09 23.50 -33.96
C SER A 512 -22.41 24.29 -33.87
N LEU A 513 -22.52 25.29 -32.99
CA LEU A 513 -23.69 26.17 -32.95
C LEU A 513 -23.70 27.10 -34.18
N PRO A 514 -24.82 27.22 -34.93
CA PRO A 514 -24.91 28.17 -36.03
C PRO A 514 -24.69 29.58 -35.48
N LEU A 515 -23.75 30.32 -36.10
CA LEU A 515 -23.59 31.76 -35.89
C LEU A 515 -24.97 32.40 -35.97
N ARG A 516 -25.44 32.99 -34.86
CA ARG A 516 -26.65 33.83 -34.88
C ARG A 516 -26.48 34.82 -36.05
N PRO A 517 -27.43 34.92 -36.99
CA PRO A 517 -27.33 35.93 -38.03
C PRO A 517 -27.23 37.27 -37.32
N SER A 518 -26.12 37.97 -37.51
CA SER A 518 -26.01 39.38 -37.14
C SER A 518 -27.20 40.07 -37.79
N GLY A 519 -28.06 40.66 -36.95
CA GLY A 519 -29.28 41.29 -37.40
C GLY A 519 -28.98 42.20 -38.59
N ARG A 520 -29.59 41.90 -39.73
CA ARG A 520 -29.67 42.85 -40.84
C ARG A 520 -30.25 44.13 -40.25
N ARG A 521 -29.43 45.18 -40.15
CA ARG A 521 -29.93 46.56 -40.14
C ARG A 521 -30.69 46.71 -41.45
N GLY A 522 -32.01 46.80 -41.37
CA GLY A 522 -32.83 47.23 -42.51
C GLY A 522 -32.47 48.68 -42.86
N PRO A 523 -32.48 49.08 -44.14
CA PRO A 523 -32.44 50.48 -44.50
C PRO A 523 -33.83 51.07 -44.27
N GLY A 524 -33.91 52.06 -43.38
CA GLY A 524 -35.10 52.84 -43.08
C GLY A 524 -34.68 54.14 -42.43
#